data_AF-W4VD12-F1
#
_entry.id   AF-W4VD12-F1
#
_cell.length_a   1.000
_cell.length_b   1.000
_cell.length_c   1.000
_cell.angle_alpha   90.00
_cell.angle_beta   90.00
_cell.angle_gamma   90.00
#
_symmetry.space_group_name_H-M   'P 1'
#
loop_
_entity.id
_entity.type
_entity.pdbx_description
1 polymer ?
#
loop_
_entity_poly.entity_id
_entity_poly.type
_entity_poly.pdbx_seq_one_letter_code
_entity_poly.pdbx_strand_id
1 'polypeptide(L)'
;MSSIISIFLKEKISKENFFDFLIHMGGYKQSIGNLEQGVLESGDSTIWLYYRGESFNLDNEELFELNNIIQDAKTEIAIEISSEDGSSLLAKDFCEKISQQFGTLALYNEEGIFFQLKDINKALYIK
;
A
#
# COMPACT_ATOMS: atom_id res chain seq x y z
N MET A 1 9.01 8.69 13.35
CA MET A 1 9.56 8.48 11.99
C MET A 1 8.44 7.83 11.20
N SER A 2 8.18 8.27 9.96
CA SER A 2 7.21 7.58 9.10
C SER A 2 7.79 6.23 8.67
N SER A 3 6.92 5.26 8.41
CA SER A 3 7.30 3.96 7.85
C SER A 3 6.67 3.79 6.47
N ILE A 4 7.36 3.05 5.60
CA ILE A 4 6.84 2.76 4.25
C ILE A 4 6.59 1.27 4.12
N ILE A 5 5.40 0.93 3.65
CA ILE A 5 5.06 -0.43 3.25
C ILE A 5 4.67 -0.45 1.77
N SER A 6 4.97 -1.54 1.09
CA SER A 6 4.51 -1.79 -0.28
C SER A 6 3.38 -2.82 -0.25
N ILE A 7 2.32 -2.55 -1.01
CA ILE A 7 1.20 -3.45 -1.26
C ILE A 7 1.34 -3.96 -2.69
N PHE A 8 1.32 -5.28 -2.86
CA PHE A 8 1.29 -5.94 -4.16
C PHE A 8 -0.09 -6.54 -4.40
N LEU A 9 -0.72 -6.16 -5.51
CA LEU A 9 -2.03 -6.63 -5.94
C LEU A 9 -1.87 -7.60 -7.11
N LYS A 10 -2.72 -8.63 -7.13
CA LYS A 10 -2.81 -9.56 -8.28
C LYS A 10 -3.42 -8.88 -9.50
N GLU A 11 -4.36 -7.98 -9.28
CA GLU A 11 -5.04 -7.27 -10.36
C GLU A 11 -4.16 -6.16 -10.92
N LYS A 12 -4.22 -6.01 -12.25
CA LYS A 12 -3.60 -4.87 -12.93
C LYS A 12 -4.57 -3.70 -12.84
N ILE A 13 -4.20 -2.69 -12.06
CA ILE A 13 -5.02 -1.47 -11.94
C ILE A 13 -4.27 -0.28 -12.55
N SER A 14 -5.00 0.62 -13.19
CA SER A 14 -4.42 1.88 -13.69
C SER A 14 -4.24 2.89 -12.55
N LYS A 15 -3.43 3.92 -12.81
CA LYS A 15 -3.24 5.04 -11.88
C LYS A 15 -4.57 5.77 -11.61
N GLU A 16 -5.39 5.91 -12.65
CA GLU A 16 -6.72 6.52 -12.57
C GLU A 16 -7.65 5.70 -11.66
N ASN A 17 -7.72 4.38 -11.85
CA ASN A 17 -8.54 3.51 -11.00
C ASN A 17 -8.12 3.56 -9.53
N PHE A 18 -6.81 3.65 -9.28
CA PHE A 18 -6.27 3.83 -7.93
C PHE A 18 -6.72 5.15 -7.30
N PHE A 19 -6.62 6.28 -8.02
CA PHE A 19 -7.06 7.57 -7.50
C PHE A 19 -8.59 7.66 -7.36
N ASP A 20 -9.34 7.06 -8.27
CA ASP A 20 -10.79 6.98 -8.16
C ASP A 20 -11.17 6.20 -6.89
N PHE A 21 -10.56 5.03 -6.66
CA PHE A 21 -10.77 4.25 -5.43
C PHE A 21 -10.44 5.06 -4.17
N LEU A 22 -9.32 5.79 -4.19
CA LEU A 22 -8.91 6.65 -3.09
C LEU A 22 -9.96 7.73 -2.77
N ILE A 23 -10.49 8.39 -3.80
CA ILE A 23 -11.53 9.42 -3.65
C ILE A 23 -12.82 8.81 -3.07
N HIS A 24 -13.20 7.60 -3.49
CA HIS A 24 -14.34 6.88 -2.90
C HIS A 24 -14.13 6.54 -1.41
N MET A 25 -12.87 6.40 -0.97
CA MET A 25 -12.52 6.23 0.45
C MET A 25 -12.52 7.55 1.25
N GLY A 26 -12.81 8.69 0.61
CA GLY A 26 -12.75 10.01 1.24
C GLY A 26 -11.36 10.65 1.20
N GLY A 27 -10.41 10.05 0.48
CA GLY A 27 -9.09 10.61 0.24
C GLY A 27 -9.09 11.59 -0.94
N TYR A 28 -7.92 12.13 -1.24
CA TYR A 28 -7.74 13.03 -2.38
C TYR A 28 -6.37 12.88 -3.03
N LYS A 29 -6.27 13.36 -4.26
CA LYS A 29 -5.03 13.45 -5.01
C LYS A 29 -4.31 14.76 -4.67
N GLN A 30 -3.03 14.67 -4.37
CA GLN A 30 -2.14 15.81 -4.15
C GLN A 30 -0.99 15.78 -5.16
N SER A 31 -0.67 16.95 -5.72
CA SER A 31 0.46 17.12 -6.63
C SER A 31 1.57 17.91 -5.94
N ILE A 32 2.77 17.33 -5.84
CA ILE A 32 3.98 17.97 -5.29
C ILE A 32 5.02 18.02 -6.41
N GLY A 33 5.10 19.17 -7.08
CA GLY A 33 5.89 19.30 -8.31
C GLY A 33 5.37 18.36 -9.40
N ASN A 34 6.23 17.45 -9.86
CA ASN A 34 5.87 16.43 -10.86
C ASN A 34 5.39 15.11 -10.24
N LEU A 35 5.41 14.99 -8.91
CA LEU A 35 4.94 13.82 -8.20
C LEU A 35 3.43 13.96 -7.96
N GLU A 36 2.69 12.88 -8.19
CA GLU A 36 1.30 12.76 -7.78
C GLU A 36 1.20 11.68 -6.71
N GLN A 37 0.58 12.02 -5.60
CA GLN A 37 0.35 11.12 -4.48
C GLN A 37 -1.11 11.16 -4.05
N GLY A 38 -1.57 10.07 -3.46
CA GLY A 38 -2.82 9.99 -2.75
C GLY A 38 -2.64 10.38 -1.29
N VAL A 39 -3.65 11.00 -0.70
CA VAL A 39 -3.67 11.34 0.73
C VAL A 39 -4.98 10.84 1.32
N LEU A 40 -4.88 10.16 2.46
CA LEU A 40 -6.02 9.82 3.33
C LEU A 40 -5.75 10.37 4.73
N GLU A 41 -6.69 11.14 5.24
CA GLU A 41 -6.61 11.83 6.53
C GLU A 41 -7.82 11.49 7.39
N SER A 42 -7.61 11.34 8.69
CA SER A 42 -8.68 11.24 9.69
C SER A 42 -8.21 11.83 11.01
N GLY A 43 -8.68 13.05 11.33
CA GLY A 43 -8.16 13.81 12.46
C GLY A 43 -6.71 14.19 12.22
N ASP A 44 -5.83 13.82 13.15
CA ASP A 44 -4.38 14.06 13.02
C ASP A 44 -3.66 12.91 12.28
N SER A 45 -4.33 11.78 12.03
CA SER A 45 -3.74 10.63 11.34
C SER A 45 -3.71 10.85 9.84
N THR A 46 -2.57 10.59 9.19
CA THR A 46 -2.38 10.76 7.75
C THR A 46 -1.62 9.57 7.15
N ILE A 47 -2.00 9.15 5.95
CA ILE A 47 -1.19 8.26 5.11
C ILE A 47 -1.03 8.87 3.72
N TRP A 48 0.16 8.70 3.14
CA TRP A 48 0.44 9.04 1.75
C TRP A 48 0.55 7.78 0.92
N LEU A 49 -0.03 7.81 -0.27
CA LEU A 49 -0.16 6.63 -1.13
C LEU A 49 0.46 6.92 -2.49
N TYR A 50 1.37 6.06 -2.92
CA TYR A 50 2.14 6.23 -4.14
C TYR A 50 1.88 5.06 -5.08
N TYR A 51 1.26 5.34 -6.22
CA TYR A 51 1.08 4.35 -7.28
C TYR A 51 2.42 4.06 -7.97
N ARG A 52 2.89 2.81 -7.90
CA ARG A 52 4.16 2.35 -8.52
C ARG A 52 3.93 1.48 -9.76
N GLY A 53 2.73 0.93 -9.94
CA GLY A 53 2.34 0.22 -11.16
C GLY A 53 3.01 -1.15 -11.29
N GLU A 54 3.47 -1.51 -12.49
CA GLU A 54 3.97 -2.86 -12.82
C GLU A 54 5.49 -3.04 -12.62
N SER A 55 6.23 -1.99 -12.30
CA SER A 55 7.70 -2.03 -12.19
C SER A 55 8.13 -2.21 -10.74
N PHE A 56 8.10 -3.44 -10.26
CA PHE A 56 8.48 -3.77 -8.88
C PHE A 56 9.97 -3.56 -8.68
N ASN A 57 10.33 -2.78 -7.67
CA ASN A 57 11.72 -2.60 -7.25
C ASN A 57 12.12 -3.70 -6.26
N LEU A 58 12.08 -4.95 -6.72
CA LEU A 58 12.42 -6.15 -5.95
C LEU A 58 13.53 -6.93 -6.66
N ASP A 59 14.42 -7.55 -5.90
CA ASP A 59 15.41 -8.48 -6.43
C ASP A 59 14.81 -9.88 -6.70
N ASN A 60 15.63 -10.82 -7.18
CA ASN A 60 15.15 -12.16 -7.55
C ASN A 60 14.68 -12.99 -6.34
N GLU A 61 15.28 -12.81 -5.18
CA GLU A 61 14.90 -13.52 -3.94
C GLU A 61 13.56 -12.97 -3.44
N GLU A 62 13.43 -11.65 -3.40
CA GLU A 62 12.20 -10.96 -3.01
C GLU A 62 11.04 -11.27 -3.97
N LEU A 63 11.30 -11.30 -5.28
CA LEU A 63 10.30 -11.71 -6.27
C LEU A 63 9.89 -13.17 -6.09
N PHE A 64 10.82 -14.05 -5.73
CA PHE A 64 10.50 -15.46 -5.44
C PHE A 64 9.60 -15.57 -4.21
N GLU A 65 9.90 -14.84 -3.14
CA GLU A 65 9.06 -14.80 -1.94
C GLU A 65 7.67 -14.21 -2.20
N LEU A 66 7.60 -13.10 -2.93
CA LEU A 66 6.33 -12.50 -3.35
C LEU A 66 5.47 -13.52 -4.10
N ASN A 67 6.06 -14.25 -5.05
CA ASN A 67 5.34 -15.26 -5.85
C ASN A 67 4.86 -16.46 -5.02
N ASN A 68 5.48 -16.76 -3.87
CA ASN A 68 5.00 -17.79 -2.95
C ASN A 68 3.75 -17.36 -2.18
N ILE A 69 3.51 -16.05 -2.07
CA ILE A 69 2.35 -15.47 -1.38
C ILE A 69 1.23 -15.16 -2.37
N ILE A 70 1.59 -14.50 -3.46
CA ILE A 70 0.68 -14.02 -4.50
C ILE A 70 1.32 -14.26 -5.86
N GLN A 71 0.91 -15.36 -6.50
CA GLN A 71 1.31 -15.63 -7.87
C GLN A 71 0.78 -14.56 -8.81
N ASP A 72 1.65 -14.07 -9.69
CA ASP A 72 1.35 -13.08 -10.72
C ASP A 72 0.87 -11.73 -10.15
N ALA A 73 1.60 -11.17 -9.19
CA ALA A 73 1.41 -9.78 -8.80
C ALA A 73 1.59 -8.85 -10.02
N LYS A 74 0.70 -7.86 -10.17
CA LYS A 74 0.68 -6.95 -11.32
C LYS A 74 0.73 -5.48 -10.95
N THR A 75 0.45 -5.11 -9.71
CA THR A 75 0.48 -3.70 -9.32
C THR A 75 1.03 -3.52 -7.93
N GLU A 76 1.93 -2.55 -7.79
CA GLU A 76 2.49 -2.09 -6.53
C GLU A 76 1.94 -0.70 -6.17
N ILE A 77 1.60 -0.55 -4.89
CA ILE A 77 1.27 0.72 -4.25
C ILE A 77 2.12 0.83 -3.00
N ALA A 78 2.81 1.94 -2.79
CA ALA A 78 3.45 2.21 -1.52
C ALA A 78 2.55 3.06 -0.62
N ILE A 79 2.55 2.75 0.67
CA ILE A 79 1.93 3.55 1.72
C ILE A 79 3.04 4.09 2.61
N GLU A 80 3.11 5.40 2.75
CA GLU A 80 3.85 6.04 3.82
C GLU A 80 2.88 6.34 4.97
N ILE A 81 3.20 5.79 6.13
CA ILE A 81 2.40 5.85 7.34
C ILE A 81 3.04 6.88 8.25
N SER A 82 2.29 7.92 8.59
CA SER A 82 2.77 8.96 9.48
C SER A 82 2.93 8.43 10.93
N SER A 83 3.67 9.14 11.78
CA SER A 83 3.95 8.68 13.15
C SER A 83 2.83 8.94 14.16
N GLU A 84 1.77 9.62 13.73
CA GLU A 84 0.62 9.98 14.54
C GLU A 84 -0.21 8.74 14.91
N ASP A 85 -0.75 8.76 16.13
CA ASP A 85 -1.63 7.71 16.60
C ASP A 85 -2.84 7.60 15.66
N GLY A 86 -3.09 6.39 15.15
CA GLY A 86 -4.19 6.10 14.21
C GLY A 86 -3.78 5.99 12.74
N SER A 87 -2.58 6.42 12.33
CA SER A 87 -2.13 6.29 10.93
C SER A 87 -1.97 4.83 10.50
N SER A 88 -1.50 3.95 11.40
CA SER A 88 -1.49 2.50 11.14
C SER A 88 -2.91 1.93 10.99
N LEU A 89 -3.91 2.49 11.69
CA LEU A 89 -5.30 2.07 11.55
C LEU A 89 -5.89 2.52 10.20
N LEU A 90 -5.54 3.73 9.75
CA LEU A 90 -5.89 4.20 8.40
C LEU A 90 -5.24 3.33 7.31
N ALA A 91 -3.95 3.02 7.45
CA ALA A 91 -3.24 2.14 6.53
C ALA A 91 -3.90 0.75 6.46
N LYS A 92 -4.33 0.25 7.62
CA LYS A 92 -5.06 -1.02 7.72
C LYS A 92 -6.40 -0.97 6.98
N ASP A 93 -7.25 0.03 7.24
CA ASP A 93 -8.54 0.17 6.57
C ASP A 93 -8.37 0.29 5.04
N PHE A 94 -7.36 1.03 4.61
CA PHE A 94 -6.99 1.12 3.20
C PHE A 94 -6.61 -0.24 2.61
N CYS A 95 -5.71 -0.99 3.24
CA CYS A 95 -5.30 -2.31 2.77
C CYS A 95 -6.47 -3.28 2.71
N GLU A 96 -7.35 -3.28 3.71
CA GLU A 96 -8.52 -4.16 3.74
C GLU A 96 -9.48 -3.83 2.58
N LYS A 97 -9.79 -2.54 2.36
CA LYS A 97 -10.70 -2.11 1.30
C LYS A 97 -10.11 -2.30 -0.09
N ILE A 98 -8.83 -2.00 -0.28
CA ILE A 98 -8.20 -2.17 -1.59
C ILE A 98 -8.11 -3.65 -1.96
N SER A 99 -7.92 -4.54 -0.96
CA SER A 99 -7.98 -5.97 -1.18
C SER A 99 -9.37 -6.46 -1.57
N GLN A 100 -10.41 -5.94 -0.92
CA GLN A 100 -11.79 -6.29 -1.24
C GLN A 100 -12.14 -5.89 -2.67
N GLN A 101 -11.63 -4.74 -3.13
CA GLN A 101 -11.94 -4.20 -4.46
C GLN A 101 -11.09 -4.84 -5.58
N PHE A 102 -9.80 -5.05 -5.35
CA PHE A 102 -8.83 -5.45 -6.39
C PHE A 102 -8.12 -6.78 -6.10
N GLY A 103 -8.64 -7.56 -5.16
CA GLY A 103 -8.19 -8.91 -4.88
C GLY A 103 -7.04 -9.01 -3.88
N THR A 104 -6.49 -10.21 -3.77
CA THR A 104 -5.48 -10.57 -2.76
C THR A 104 -4.29 -9.61 -2.78
N LEU A 105 -3.78 -9.33 -1.59
CA LEU A 105 -2.58 -8.53 -1.40
C LEU A 105 -1.47 -9.26 -0.66
N ALA A 106 -0.23 -8.96 -1.04
CA ALA A 106 0.95 -9.14 -0.21
C ALA A 106 1.44 -7.78 0.27
N LEU A 107 1.90 -7.71 1.51
CA LEU A 107 2.52 -6.53 2.11
C LEU A 107 4.01 -6.78 2.21
N TYR A 108 4.84 -5.79 1.94
CA TYR A 108 6.29 -5.83 2.11
C TYR A 108 6.71 -4.63 2.92
N ASN A 109 7.33 -4.88 4.07
CA ASN A 109 7.71 -3.83 5.00
C ASN A 109 9.14 -3.32 4.72
N GLU A 110 9.56 -2.32 5.49
CA GLU A 110 10.91 -1.76 5.42
C GLU A 110 12.03 -2.69 5.94
N GLU A 111 11.68 -3.78 6.62
CA GLU A 111 12.63 -4.81 7.08
C GLU A 111 12.90 -5.90 6.03
N GLY A 112 12.24 -5.84 4.88
CA GLY A 112 12.38 -6.84 3.81
C GLY A 112 11.52 -8.08 3.99
N ILE A 113 10.45 -8.02 4.78
CA ILE A 113 9.59 -9.16 5.12
C ILE A 113 8.25 -9.04 4.42
N PHE A 114 7.81 -10.13 3.79
CA PHE A 114 6.48 -10.23 3.23
C PHE A 114 5.42 -10.76 4.20
N PHE A 115 4.21 -10.20 4.12
CA PHE A 115 3.05 -10.59 4.90
C PHE A 115 1.81 -10.78 4.02
N GLN A 116 0.91 -11.65 4.45
CA GLN A 116 -0.46 -11.73 3.92
C GLN A 116 -1.37 -10.74 4.64
N LEU A 117 -2.51 -10.38 4.03
CA LEU A 117 -3.50 -9.50 4.66
C LEU A 117 -3.94 -9.97 6.06
N LYS A 118 -4.06 -11.28 6.28
CA LYS A 118 -4.42 -11.84 7.61
C LYS A 118 -3.40 -11.49 8.71
N ASP A 119 -2.17 -11.17 8.32
CA ASP A 119 -1.06 -10.81 9.18
C ASP A 119 -0.77 -9.30 9.15
N ILE A 120 -1.71 -8.47 8.64
CA ILE A 120 -1.51 -7.03 8.44
C ILE A 120 -1.04 -6.27 9.68
N ASN A 121 -1.53 -6.64 10.88
CA ASN A 121 -1.07 -5.98 12.10
C ASN A 121 0.44 -6.21 12.33
N LYS A 122 1.01 -7.35 11.90
CA LYS A 122 2.46 -7.57 12.00
C LYS A 122 3.22 -6.71 10.99
N ALA A 123 2.66 -6.46 9.81
CA ALA A 123 3.28 -5.61 8.81
C ALA A 123 3.29 -4.11 9.22
N LEU A 124 2.26 -3.66 9.94
CA LEU A 124 2.05 -2.23 10.24
C LEU A 124 2.55 -1.78 11.62
N TYR A 125 2.75 -2.69 12.57
CA TYR A 125 3.09 -2.36 13.97
C TYR A 125 4.45 -2.91 14.41
N ILE A 126 5.44 -2.79 13.53
CA ILE A 126 6.82 -3.15 13.83
C ILE A 126 7.44 -2.02 14.65
N LYS A 127 7.99 -2.36 15.81
CA LYS A 127 8.55 -1.42 16.80
C LYS A 127 10.05 -1.50 16.83
#